data_AF-D0NES2-F1
#
_entry.id   AF-D0NES2-F1
#
_cell.length_a   1.000
_cell.length_b   1.000
_cell.length_c   1.000
_cell.angle_alpha   90.00
_cell.angle_beta   90.00
_cell.angle_gamma   90.00
#
_symmetry.space_group_name_H-M   'P 1'
#
loop_
_entity.id
_entity.type
_entity.pdbx_description
1 polymer ?
#
loop_
_entity_poly.entity_id
_entity_poly.type
_entity_poly.pdbx_seq_one_letter_code
_entity_poly.pdbx_strand_id
1 'polypeptide(L)'
;MALPSSPLLVKSRALIDSLGYVDTEYNSPASQQQVQAQIRAEMSTFSPPQDKYLAYLPSYSPTFGGRARLQTEFKRVAANVPLDAIDMNRYQVKEPTGKHSKNLESWENAVKQLQVAVEHQSNRVTNLELQQGYGTKLAKVRAAVLDGVNAQYERTLKELKAASDKINLARQQDQARNAAKLHKYQSRYYELLSKNAAIKRACVEQERQQKRIKTT
;
A
#
# COMPACT_ATOMS: atom_id res chain seq x y z
N MET A 1 -6.67 -7.22 15.37
CA MET A 1 -7.71 -7.85 14.53
C MET A 1 -7.02 -8.39 13.29
N ALA A 2 -7.03 -9.70 13.05
CA ALA A 2 -6.42 -10.25 11.83
C ALA A 2 -7.17 -9.70 10.61
N LEU A 3 -6.45 -9.19 9.61
CA LEU A 3 -7.06 -8.74 8.36
C LEU A 3 -7.76 -9.95 7.71
N PRO A 4 -8.96 -9.77 7.12
CA PRO A 4 -9.65 -10.85 6.45
C PRO A 4 -8.80 -11.33 5.26
N SER A 5 -8.24 -12.53 5.38
CA SER A 5 -7.53 -13.18 4.29
C SER A 5 -8.53 -13.64 3.23
N SER A 6 -8.20 -13.47 1.94
CA SER A 6 -9.12 -13.88 0.89
C SER A 6 -9.40 -15.40 1.00
N PRO A 7 -10.67 -15.83 0.94
CA PRO A 7 -11.03 -17.24 1.07
C PRO A 7 -10.46 -18.09 -0.08
N LEU A 8 -10.17 -17.47 -1.22
CA LEU A 8 -9.51 -18.12 -2.36
C LEU A 8 -8.07 -18.49 -2.02
N LEU A 9 -7.30 -17.59 -1.39
CA LEU A 9 -5.91 -17.87 -0.98
C LEU A 9 -5.83 -18.94 0.11
N VAL A 10 -6.84 -19.04 0.99
CA VAL A 10 -6.88 -20.08 2.02
C VAL A 10 -7.12 -21.46 1.41
N LYS A 11 -8.01 -21.57 0.42
CA LYS A 11 -8.33 -22.83 -0.27
C LYS A 11 -7.18 -23.35 -1.14
N SER A 12 -6.45 -22.45 -1.81
CA SER A 12 -5.37 -22.83 -2.73
C SER A 12 -3.98 -22.85 -2.11
N ARG A 13 -3.85 -22.57 -0.80
CA ARG A 13 -2.54 -22.41 -0.14
C ARG A 13 -1.61 -23.63 -0.26
N ALA A 14 -2.18 -24.84 -0.30
CA ALA A 14 -1.42 -26.08 -0.48
C ALA A 14 -1.00 -26.35 -1.94
N LEU A 15 -1.58 -25.61 -2.90
CA LEU A 15 -1.38 -25.81 -4.33
C LEU A 15 -0.40 -24.81 -4.96
N ILE A 16 -0.12 -23.70 -4.28
CA ILE A 16 0.73 -22.62 -4.79
C ILE A 16 2.12 -22.76 -4.13
N ASP A 17 3.03 -23.43 -4.83
CA ASP A 17 4.46 -23.46 -4.49
C ASP A 17 5.24 -22.63 -5.52
N SER A 18 6.04 -21.68 -5.03
CA SER A 18 6.95 -20.88 -5.86
C SER A 18 8.21 -20.53 -5.07
N LEU A 19 9.38 -20.81 -5.64
CA LEU A 19 10.66 -20.71 -4.97
C LEU A 19 11.39 -19.43 -5.38
N GLY A 20 10.89 -18.26 -4.97
CA GLY A 20 11.42 -16.96 -5.43
C GLY A 20 12.93 -16.71 -5.22
N TYR A 21 13.60 -17.38 -4.27
CA TYR A 21 15.07 -17.30 -4.11
C TYR A 21 15.85 -18.23 -5.05
N VAL A 22 15.18 -19.20 -5.68
CA VAL A 22 15.75 -20.22 -6.55
C VAL A 22 15.40 -19.92 -8.01
N ASP A 23 14.14 -19.56 -8.27
CA ASP A 23 13.57 -19.28 -9.59
C ASP A 23 13.92 -17.85 -10.05
N THR A 24 15.22 -17.56 -10.22
CA THR A 24 15.69 -16.21 -10.57
C THR A 24 15.36 -15.79 -12.01
N GLU A 25 14.89 -16.71 -12.85
CA GLU A 25 14.53 -16.46 -14.26
C GLU A 25 13.43 -15.42 -14.41
N TYR A 26 12.53 -15.32 -13.42
CA TYR A 26 11.48 -14.30 -13.37
C TYR A 26 12.01 -12.87 -13.19
N ASN A 27 13.27 -12.68 -12.76
CA ASN A 27 13.85 -11.34 -12.61
C ASN A 27 14.13 -10.67 -13.97
N SER A 28 14.06 -11.41 -15.09
CA SER A 28 14.21 -10.82 -16.41
C SER A 28 12.99 -9.98 -16.79
N PRO A 29 13.15 -8.76 -17.32
CA PRO A 29 12.02 -7.93 -17.76
C PRO A 29 11.15 -8.60 -18.83
N ALA A 30 11.76 -9.39 -19.73
CA ALA A 30 11.05 -10.11 -20.78
C ALA A 30 10.09 -11.16 -20.21
N SER A 31 10.54 -11.98 -19.25
CA SER A 31 9.69 -12.97 -18.56
C SER A 31 8.54 -12.29 -17.82
N GLN A 32 8.79 -11.15 -17.16
CA GLN A 32 7.74 -10.39 -16.47
C GLN A 32 6.68 -9.86 -17.42
N GLN A 33 7.10 -9.31 -18.57
CA GLN A 33 6.17 -8.82 -19.59
C GLN A 33 5.30 -9.95 -20.16
N GLN A 34 5.90 -11.11 -20.45
CA GLN A 34 5.17 -12.29 -20.94
C GLN A 34 4.12 -12.76 -19.91
N VAL A 35 4.52 -12.91 -18.64
CA VAL A 35 3.61 -13.32 -17.56
C VAL A 35 2.49 -12.28 -17.37
N GLN A 36 2.81 -10.99 -17.39
CA GLN A 36 1.78 -9.95 -17.30
C GLN A 36 0.81 -9.98 -18.49
N ALA A 37 1.27 -10.25 -19.71
CA ALA A 37 0.40 -10.37 -20.87
C ALA A 37 -0.58 -11.53 -20.71
N GLN A 38 -0.10 -12.68 -20.22
CA GLN A 38 -0.96 -13.84 -19.93
C GLN A 38 -1.98 -13.54 -18.83
N ILE A 39 -1.56 -12.89 -17.74
CA ILE A 39 -2.47 -12.45 -16.67
C ILE A 39 -3.56 -11.54 -17.24
N ARG A 40 -3.22 -10.57 -18.10
CA ARG A 40 -4.20 -9.66 -18.71
C ARG A 40 -5.19 -10.40 -19.62
N ALA A 41 -4.73 -11.38 -20.40
CA ALA A 41 -5.59 -12.19 -21.26
C ALA A 41 -6.59 -13.05 -20.45
N GLU A 42 -6.15 -13.61 -19.33
CA GLU A 42 -7.05 -14.32 -18.39
C GLU A 42 -8.03 -13.34 -17.74
N MET A 43 -7.55 -12.16 -17.33
CA MET A 43 -8.41 -11.11 -16.77
C MET A 43 -9.46 -10.60 -17.75
N SER A 44 -9.19 -10.56 -19.06
CA SER A 44 -10.20 -10.16 -20.05
C SER A 44 -11.27 -11.21 -20.27
N THR A 45 -10.97 -12.48 -19.97
CA THR A 45 -11.91 -13.60 -20.09
C THR A 45 -12.70 -13.80 -18.79
N PHE A 46 -12.08 -13.50 -17.65
CA PHE A 46 -12.67 -13.72 -16.33
C PHE A 46 -13.75 -12.67 -16.00
N SER A 47 -14.98 -13.14 -15.76
CA SER A 47 -16.09 -12.33 -15.26
C SER A 47 -16.45 -12.74 -13.83
N PRO A 48 -15.93 -12.07 -12.79
CA PRO A 48 -16.19 -12.44 -11.41
C PRO A 48 -17.66 -12.25 -11.00
N PRO A 49 -18.22 -13.11 -10.15
CA PRO A 49 -19.55 -12.89 -9.58
C PRO A 49 -19.57 -11.61 -8.72
N GLN A 50 -20.40 -10.64 -9.12
CA GLN A 50 -20.42 -9.28 -8.57
C GLN A 50 -20.62 -9.23 -7.05
N ASP A 51 -21.47 -10.10 -6.51
CA ASP A 51 -21.85 -10.06 -5.08
C ASP A 51 -20.91 -10.84 -4.15
N LYS A 52 -20.15 -11.79 -4.67
CA LYS A 52 -19.36 -12.74 -3.83
C LYS A 52 -17.86 -12.51 -3.92
N TYR A 53 -17.36 -11.97 -5.03
CA TYR A 53 -15.92 -11.85 -5.27
C TYR A 53 -15.22 -10.92 -4.27
N LEU A 54 -15.89 -9.86 -3.81
CA LEU A 54 -15.36 -8.88 -2.86
C LEU A 54 -15.98 -8.96 -1.46
N ALA A 55 -16.84 -9.96 -1.20
CA ALA A 55 -17.60 -10.05 0.05
C ALA A 55 -16.74 -10.22 1.33
N TYR A 56 -15.49 -10.67 1.19
CA TYR A 56 -14.55 -10.80 2.31
C TYR A 56 -13.89 -9.46 2.69
N LEU A 57 -13.94 -8.47 1.80
CA LEU A 57 -13.43 -7.14 2.12
C LEU A 57 -14.48 -6.42 2.98
N PRO A 58 -14.07 -5.78 4.08
CA PRO A 58 -15.00 -5.01 4.88
C PRO A 58 -15.53 -3.84 4.04
N SER A 59 -16.85 -3.66 4.02
CA SER A 59 -17.45 -2.45 3.45
C SER A 59 -17.00 -1.25 4.29
N TYR A 60 -16.26 -0.33 3.68
CA TYR A 60 -15.86 0.92 4.32
C TYR A 60 -16.76 2.03 3.82
N SER A 61 -17.62 2.50 4.72
CA SER A 61 -18.25 3.81 4.58
C SER A 61 -17.75 4.67 5.74
N PRO A 62 -17.17 5.86 5.48
CA PRO A 62 -16.66 6.71 6.53
C PRO A 62 -17.80 7.14 7.45
N THR A 63 -17.85 6.54 8.64
CA THR A 63 -18.82 6.88 9.67
C THR A 63 -18.25 8.01 10.51
N PHE A 64 -18.58 9.25 10.18
CA PHE A 64 -18.21 10.43 10.98
C PHE A 64 -19.10 10.57 12.23
N GLY A 65 -19.33 9.46 12.95
CA GLY A 65 -20.18 9.41 14.14
C GLY A 65 -19.73 10.43 15.19
N GLY A 66 -20.69 11.19 15.74
CA GLY A 66 -20.43 12.25 16.72
C GLY A 66 -19.73 13.50 16.18
N ARG A 67 -19.41 13.57 14.88
CA ARG A 67 -18.69 14.69 14.26
C ARG A 67 -19.54 15.36 13.19
N ALA A 68 -20.51 16.18 13.63
CA ALA A 68 -21.47 16.87 12.77
C ALA A 68 -20.79 17.65 11.63
N ARG A 69 -19.69 18.37 11.89
CA ARG A 69 -18.97 19.12 10.85
C ARG A 69 -18.44 18.21 9.73
N LEU A 70 -17.85 17.07 10.08
CA LEU A 70 -17.32 16.14 9.09
C LEU A 70 -18.44 15.47 8.28
N GLN A 71 -19.60 15.22 8.89
CA GLN A 71 -20.77 14.72 8.17
C GLN A 71 -21.28 15.73 7.14
N THR A 72 -21.35 17.01 7.51
CA THR A 72 -21.74 18.09 6.61
C THR A 72 -20.74 18.24 5.46
N GLU A 73 -19.45 18.24 5.75
CA GLU A 73 -18.40 18.30 4.72
C GLU A 73 -18.44 17.10 3.79
N PHE A 74 -18.67 15.90 4.32
CA PHE A 74 -18.82 14.70 3.51
C PHE A 74 -20.02 14.80 2.55
N LYS A 75 -21.15 15.33 3.03
CA LYS A 75 -22.31 15.61 2.17
C LYS A 75 -22.00 16.65 1.08
N ARG A 76 -21.28 17.73 1.43
CA ARG A 76 -20.85 18.77 0.48
C ARG A 76 -19.97 18.19 -0.63
N VAL A 77 -18.96 17.40 -0.25
CA VAL A 77 -18.04 16.75 -1.19
C VAL A 77 -18.79 15.72 -2.04
N ALA A 78 -19.69 14.93 -1.45
CA ALA A 78 -20.54 14.00 -2.20
C ALA A 78 -21.45 14.73 -3.21
N ALA A 79 -21.84 15.96 -2.92
CA ALA A 79 -22.59 16.84 -3.82
C ALA A 79 -21.70 17.61 -4.82
N ASN A 80 -20.38 17.38 -4.84
CA ASN A 80 -19.39 18.10 -5.66
C ASN A 80 -19.45 19.63 -5.51
N VAL A 81 -19.90 20.14 -4.36
CA VAL A 81 -19.95 21.58 -4.10
C VAL A 81 -18.56 22.04 -3.69
N PRO A 82 -17.94 23.02 -4.37
CA PRO A 82 -16.64 23.58 -3.98
C PRO A 82 -16.67 24.12 -2.55
N LEU A 83 -15.53 24.08 -1.86
CA LEU A 83 -15.43 24.66 -0.53
C LEU A 83 -15.38 26.17 -0.67
N ASP A 84 -16.24 26.89 0.05
CA ASP A 84 -16.07 28.33 0.20
C ASP A 84 -14.84 28.57 1.07
N ALA A 85 -13.81 29.17 0.47
CA ALA A 85 -12.52 29.35 1.11
C ALA A 85 -12.62 30.35 2.27
N ILE A 86 -11.56 30.42 3.08
CA ILE A 86 -11.46 31.44 4.13
C ILE A 86 -11.53 32.83 3.46
N ASP A 87 -12.57 33.60 3.78
CA ASP A 87 -12.68 34.98 3.31
C ASP A 87 -11.62 35.85 4.01
N MET A 88 -10.56 36.15 3.27
CA MET A 88 -9.48 37.03 3.73
C MET A 88 -9.90 38.50 3.72
N ASN A 89 -10.99 38.87 3.03
CA ASN A 89 -11.49 40.25 3.03
C ASN A 89 -12.08 40.64 4.40
N ARG A 90 -12.55 39.65 5.19
CA ARG A 90 -13.07 39.86 6.54
C ARG A 90 -12.07 40.54 7.48
N TYR A 91 -10.77 40.33 7.29
CA TYR A 91 -9.71 40.88 8.12
C TYR A 91 -9.07 42.15 7.53
N GLN A 92 -9.53 42.59 6.36
CA GLN A 92 -9.06 43.82 5.74
C GLN A 92 -10.02 44.94 6.09
N VAL A 93 -9.56 45.88 6.93
CA VAL A 93 -10.29 47.13 7.14
C VAL A 93 -10.13 47.96 5.86
N LYS A 94 -11.24 48.17 5.14
CA LYS A 94 -11.27 49.01 3.93
C LYS A 94 -12.15 50.21 4.18
N GLU A 95 -11.67 51.38 3.77
CA GLU A 95 -12.47 52.60 3.81
C GLU A 95 -13.60 52.52 2.76
N PRO A 96 -14.85 52.88 3.11
CA PRO A 96 -15.93 52.96 2.14
C PRO A 96 -15.61 54.00 1.06
N THR A 97 -15.59 53.60 -0.21
CA THR A 97 -15.29 54.49 -1.35
C THR A 97 -16.46 54.60 -2.33
N GLY A 98 -16.47 55.65 -3.15
CA GLY A 98 -17.44 55.82 -4.25
C GLY A 98 -18.91 55.95 -3.78
N LYS A 99 -19.78 55.03 -4.20
CA LYS A 99 -21.20 55.04 -3.79
C LYS A 99 -21.40 54.63 -2.31
N HIS A 100 -20.48 53.84 -1.76
CA HIS A 100 -20.54 53.38 -0.38
C HIS A 100 -20.13 54.47 0.63
N SER A 101 -19.33 55.46 0.23
CA SER A 101 -18.97 56.58 1.11
C SER A 101 -20.15 57.52 1.39
N LYS A 102 -21.21 57.46 0.58
CA LYS A 102 -22.45 58.23 0.78
C LYS A 102 -23.49 57.49 1.63
N ASN A 103 -23.25 56.22 1.96
CA ASN A 103 -24.16 55.40 2.75
C ASN A 103 -23.67 55.29 4.20
N LEU A 104 -24.49 55.73 5.15
CA LEU A 104 -24.19 55.66 6.59
C LEU A 104 -23.91 54.23 7.06
N GLU A 105 -24.69 53.25 6.59
CA GLU A 105 -24.57 51.84 7.00
C GLU A 105 -23.20 51.24 6.61
N SER A 106 -22.64 51.69 5.47
CA SER A 106 -21.31 51.25 5.03
C SER A 106 -20.20 51.76 5.95
N TRP A 107 -20.34 52.98 6.48
CA TRP A 107 -19.41 53.54 7.47
C TRP A 107 -19.55 52.88 8.84
N GLU A 108 -20.78 52.62 9.30
CA GLU A 108 -21.01 51.89 10.56
C GLU A 108 -20.38 50.50 10.54
N ASN A 109 -20.51 49.79 9.42
CA ASN A 109 -19.90 48.47 9.24
C ASN A 109 -18.37 48.55 9.19
N ALA A 110 -17.80 49.56 8.52
CA ALA A 110 -16.35 49.78 8.51
C ALA A 110 -15.79 50.10 9.91
N VAL A 111 -16.51 50.90 10.70
CA VAL A 111 -16.14 51.21 12.10
C VAL A 111 -16.19 49.95 12.96
N LYS A 112 -17.24 49.13 12.85
CA LYS A 112 -17.32 47.84 13.57
C LYS A 112 -16.16 46.90 13.18
N GLN A 113 -15.81 46.82 11.91
CA GLN A 113 -14.65 46.04 11.44
C GLN A 113 -13.33 46.56 12.00
N LEU A 114 -13.15 47.88 12.03
CA LEU A 114 -11.98 48.53 12.62
C LEU A 114 -11.87 48.23 14.12
N GLN A 115 -12.97 48.34 14.87
CA GLN A 115 -13.00 47.97 16.30
C GLN A 115 -12.55 46.53 16.51
N VAL A 116 -13.06 45.58 15.72
CA VAL A 116 -12.63 44.18 15.77
C VAL A 116 -11.13 44.04 15.45
N ALA A 117 -10.62 44.79 14.47
CA ALA A 117 -9.20 44.76 14.11
C ALA A 117 -8.29 45.29 15.22
N VAL A 118 -8.69 46.36 15.90
CA VAL A 118 -7.97 46.92 17.06
C VAL A 118 -7.90 45.91 18.20
N GLU A 119 -9.03 45.29 18.55
CA GLU A 119 -9.07 44.26 19.60
C GLU A 119 -8.22 43.03 19.22
N HIS A 120 -8.26 42.61 17.96
CA HIS A 120 -7.39 41.53 17.47
C HIS A 120 -5.91 41.89 17.59
N GLN A 121 -5.53 43.14 17.27
CA GLN A 121 -4.15 43.60 17.39
C GLN A 121 -3.70 43.68 18.86
N SER A 122 -4.57 44.12 19.77
CA SER A 122 -4.32 44.10 21.22
C SER A 122 -4.04 42.67 21.73
N ASN A 123 -4.90 41.72 21.35
CA ASN A 123 -4.70 40.30 21.65
C ASN A 123 -3.40 39.75 21.04
N ARG A 124 -3.06 40.16 19.81
CA ARG A 124 -1.82 39.77 19.15
C ARG A 124 -0.59 40.26 19.91
N VAL A 125 -0.59 41.49 20.42
CA VAL A 125 0.51 42.02 21.25
C VAL A 125 0.68 41.14 22.50
N THR A 126 -0.41 40.88 23.23
CA THR A 126 -0.39 40.01 24.41
C THR A 126 0.16 38.61 24.09
N ASN A 127 -0.28 38.01 22.97
CA ASN A 127 0.22 36.71 22.52
C ASN A 127 1.72 36.74 22.15
N LEU A 128 2.19 37.83 21.54
CA LEU A 128 3.61 38.01 21.20
C LEU A 128 4.46 38.19 22.45
N GLU A 129 3.99 38.91 23.46
CA GLU A 129 4.67 39.03 24.76
C GLU A 129 4.81 37.67 25.45
N LEU A 130 3.73 36.87 25.46
CA LEU A 130 3.78 35.50 25.96
C LEU A 130 4.75 34.62 25.15
N GLN A 131 4.74 34.76 23.82
CA GLN A 131 5.67 34.03 22.95
C GLN A 131 7.13 34.45 23.19
N GLN A 132 7.39 35.73 23.43
CA GLN A 132 8.74 36.23 23.74
C GLN A 132 9.23 35.66 25.07
N GLY A 133 8.36 35.58 26.09
CA GLY A 133 8.72 35.02 27.40
C GLY A 133 8.91 33.50 27.43
N TYR A 134 8.05 32.75 26.73
CA TYR A 134 7.96 31.28 26.88
C TYR A 134 8.25 30.50 25.60
N GLY A 135 8.24 31.12 24.43
CA GLY A 135 8.29 30.44 23.13
C GLY A 135 9.55 29.61 22.94
N THR A 136 10.71 30.12 23.35
CA THR A 136 11.99 29.38 23.25
C THR A 136 12.03 28.15 24.15
N LYS A 137 11.55 28.27 25.40
CA LYS A 137 11.45 27.15 26.35
C LYS A 137 10.48 26.08 25.85
N LEU A 138 9.30 26.51 25.37
CA LEU A 138 8.29 25.63 24.80
C LEU A 138 8.81 24.89 23.56
N ALA A 139 9.52 25.58 22.67
CA ALA A 139 10.13 24.97 21.48
C ALA A 139 11.16 23.89 21.86
N LYS A 140 12.00 24.14 22.88
CA LYS A 140 12.96 23.15 23.39
C LYS A 140 12.28 21.91 23.96
N VAL A 141 11.23 22.09 24.77
CA VAL A 141 10.47 20.95 25.33
C VAL A 141 9.79 20.16 24.22
N ARG A 142 9.18 20.85 23.24
CA ARG A 142 8.57 20.20 22.07
C ARG A 142 9.59 19.40 21.27
N ALA A 143 10.77 19.96 21.02
CA ALA A 143 11.86 19.27 20.33
C ALA A 143 12.26 17.99 21.10
N ALA A 144 12.47 18.08 22.42
CA ALA A 144 12.82 16.91 23.23
C ALA A 144 11.74 15.81 23.20
N VAL A 145 10.45 16.19 23.22
CA VAL A 145 9.34 15.25 23.07
C VAL A 145 9.37 14.59 21.69
N LEU A 146 9.58 15.36 20.63
CA LEU A 146 9.67 14.85 19.26
C LEU A 146 10.87 13.91 19.09
N ASP A 147 12.02 14.24 19.68
CA ASP A 147 13.22 13.38 19.67
C ASP A 147 12.95 12.05 20.37
N GLY A 148 12.23 12.06 21.50
CA GLY A 148 11.81 10.84 22.19
C GLY A 148 10.87 9.97 21.37
N VAL A 149 9.90 10.60 20.68
CA VAL A 149 8.97 9.91 19.78
C VAL A 149 9.71 9.33 18.57
N ASN A 150 10.65 10.08 17.98
CA ASN A 150 11.49 9.60 16.88
C ASN A 150 12.33 8.39 17.31
N ALA A 151 12.98 8.45 18.47
CA ALA A 151 13.75 7.34 19.01
C ALA A 151 12.88 6.08 19.29
N GLN A 152 11.61 6.27 19.65
CA GLN A 152 10.66 5.16 19.76
C GLN A 152 10.35 4.54 18.39
N TYR A 153 10.03 5.35 17.39
CA TYR A 153 9.76 4.85 16.03
C TYR A 153 10.97 4.16 15.40
N GLU A 154 12.18 4.69 15.60
CA GLU A 154 13.40 4.06 15.13
C GLU A 154 13.63 2.68 15.76
N ARG A 155 13.34 2.52 17.05
CA ARG A 155 13.42 1.22 17.72
C ARG A 155 12.40 0.24 17.14
N THR A 156 11.14 0.63 17.04
CA THR A 156 10.09 -0.20 16.45
C THR A 156 10.43 -0.61 15.02
N LEU A 157 10.97 0.31 14.22
CA LEU A 157 11.38 0.03 12.84
C LEU A 157 12.55 -0.96 12.78
N LYS A 158 13.55 -0.83 13.66
CA LYS A 158 14.66 -1.79 13.77
C LYS A 158 14.16 -3.18 14.16
N GLU A 159 13.26 -3.27 15.14
CA GLU A 159 12.66 -4.53 15.58
C GLU A 159 11.84 -5.20 14.46
N LEU A 160 11.00 -4.43 13.76
CA LEU A 160 10.22 -4.94 12.63
C LEU A 160 11.09 -5.40 11.47
N LYS A 161 12.17 -4.67 11.15
CA LYS A 161 13.14 -5.09 10.13
C LYS A 161 13.82 -6.39 10.53
N ALA A 162 14.31 -6.50 11.76
CA ALA A 162 14.93 -7.74 12.25
C ALA A 162 13.95 -8.93 12.21
N ALA A 163 12.68 -8.71 12.56
CA ALA A 163 11.64 -9.74 12.46
C ALA A 163 11.38 -10.16 11.00
N SER A 164 11.31 -9.19 10.07
CA SER A 164 11.17 -9.44 8.64
C SER A 164 12.37 -10.20 8.07
N ASP A 165 13.59 -9.79 8.44
CA ASP A 165 14.84 -10.42 7.97
C ASP A 165 14.95 -11.86 8.48
N LYS A 166 14.55 -12.12 9.72
CA LYS A 166 14.46 -13.49 10.25
C LYS A 166 13.52 -14.37 9.42
N ILE A 167 12.36 -13.85 9.02
CA ILE A 167 11.41 -14.59 8.17
C ILE A 167 12.01 -14.83 6.79
N ASN A 168 12.64 -13.82 6.19
CA ASN A 168 13.27 -13.92 4.88
C ASN A 168 14.43 -14.94 4.88
N LEU A 169 15.26 -14.93 5.93
CA LEU A 169 16.35 -15.90 6.11
C LEU A 169 15.81 -17.32 6.24
N ALA A 170 14.79 -17.54 7.09
CA ALA A 170 14.16 -18.85 7.22
C ALA A 170 13.58 -19.33 5.89
N ARG A 171 12.89 -18.45 5.15
CA ARG A 171 12.36 -18.74 3.80
C ARG A 171 13.47 -19.12 2.83
N GLN A 172 14.57 -18.37 2.79
CA GLN A 172 15.70 -18.66 1.92
C GLN A 172 16.31 -20.04 2.22
N GLN A 173 16.52 -20.37 3.49
CA GLN A 173 17.05 -21.67 3.91
C GLN A 173 16.12 -22.84 3.51
N ASP A 174 14.81 -22.68 3.75
CA ASP A 174 13.82 -23.70 3.38
C ASP A 174 13.76 -23.92 1.86
N GLN A 175 13.78 -22.84 1.07
CA GLN A 175 13.79 -22.92 -0.38
C GLN A 175 15.08 -23.57 -0.91
N ALA A 176 16.26 -23.19 -0.38
CA ALA A 176 17.53 -23.80 -0.78
C ALA A 176 17.56 -25.31 -0.48
N ARG A 177 17.05 -25.73 0.69
CA ARG A 177 16.95 -27.16 1.04
C ARG A 177 16.01 -27.92 0.10
N ASN A 178 14.88 -27.33 -0.25
CA ASN A 178 13.91 -27.97 -1.14
C ASN A 178 14.40 -28.00 -2.61
N ALA A 179 15.07 -26.94 -3.07
CA ALA A 179 15.69 -26.91 -4.39
C ALA A 179 16.71 -28.03 -4.58
N ALA A 180 17.57 -28.29 -3.59
CA ALA A 180 18.51 -29.41 -3.64
C ALA A 180 17.80 -30.76 -3.82
N LYS A 181 16.65 -30.96 -3.17
CA LYS A 181 15.83 -32.18 -3.36
C LYS A 181 15.22 -32.24 -4.75
N LEU A 182 14.67 -31.13 -5.25
CA LEU A 182 14.10 -31.04 -6.60
C LEU A 182 15.13 -31.36 -7.67
N HIS A 183 16.32 -30.77 -7.60
CA HIS A 183 17.42 -31.08 -8.52
C HIS A 183 17.80 -32.56 -8.47
N LYS A 184 17.91 -33.15 -7.27
CA LYS A 184 18.17 -34.60 -7.14
C LYS A 184 17.08 -35.45 -7.79
N TYR A 185 15.81 -35.11 -7.62
CA TYR A 185 14.70 -35.81 -8.25
C TYR A 185 14.71 -35.63 -9.77
N GLN A 186 15.01 -34.43 -10.26
CA GLN A 186 15.13 -34.13 -11.68
C GLN A 186 16.27 -34.95 -12.32
N SER A 187 17.45 -34.99 -11.70
CA SER A 187 18.57 -35.81 -12.19
C SER A 187 18.21 -37.30 -12.25
N ARG A 188 17.58 -37.82 -11.18
CA ARG A 188 17.12 -39.22 -11.15
C ARG A 188 16.05 -39.50 -12.21
N TYR A 189 15.16 -38.55 -12.45
CA TYR A 189 14.15 -38.65 -13.51
C TYR A 189 14.80 -38.77 -14.89
N TYR A 190 15.75 -37.90 -15.23
CA TYR A 190 16.46 -37.98 -16.52
C TYR A 190 17.30 -39.25 -16.65
N GLU A 191 17.94 -39.70 -15.57
CA GLU A 191 18.68 -40.96 -15.54
C GLU A 191 17.75 -42.15 -15.83
N LEU A 192 16.58 -42.22 -15.18
CA LEU A 192 15.59 -43.27 -15.41
C LEU A 192 15.03 -43.21 -16.84
N LEU A 193 14.78 -42.02 -17.37
CA LEU A 193 14.32 -41.83 -18.75
C LEU A 193 15.36 -42.37 -19.74
N SER A 194 16.63 -42.02 -19.54
CA SER A 194 17.75 -42.49 -20.37
C SER A 194 17.90 -44.02 -20.28
N LYS A 195 17.85 -44.58 -19.06
CA LYS A 195 17.90 -46.03 -18.83
C LYS A 195 16.75 -46.75 -19.53
N ASN A 196 15.53 -46.26 -19.40
CA ASN A 196 14.36 -46.84 -20.07
C ASN A 196 14.49 -46.77 -21.59
N ALA A 197 15.01 -45.66 -22.14
CA ALA A 197 15.28 -45.55 -23.57
C ALA A 197 16.36 -46.54 -24.04
N ALA A 198 17.44 -46.72 -23.27
CA ALA A 198 18.50 -47.67 -23.55
C ALA A 198 18.00 -49.12 -23.53
N ILE A 199 17.22 -49.49 -22.52
CA ILE A 199 16.59 -50.82 -22.42
C ILE A 199 15.70 -51.09 -23.62
N LYS A 200 14.82 -50.13 -23.99
CA LYS A 200 13.96 -50.28 -25.18
C LYS A 200 14.76 -50.51 -26.46
N ARG A 201 15.86 -49.78 -26.65
CA ARG A 201 16.75 -49.99 -27.83
C ARG A 201 17.40 -51.37 -27.80
N ALA A 202 17.90 -51.81 -26.64
CA ALA A 202 18.51 -53.13 -26.48
C ALA A 202 17.51 -54.27 -26.76
N CYS A 203 16.27 -54.16 -26.26
CA CYS A 203 15.20 -55.12 -26.55
C CYS A 203 14.93 -55.23 -28.05
N VAL A 204 14.80 -54.10 -28.76
CA VAL A 204 14.57 -54.09 -30.21
C VAL A 204 15.73 -54.74 -30.98
N GLU A 205 16.98 -54.46 -30.58
CA GLU A 205 18.15 -55.06 -31.22
C GLU A 205 18.20 -56.58 -30.99
N GLN A 206 17.91 -57.02 -29.77
CA GLN A 206 17.87 -58.44 -29.43
C GLN A 206 16.73 -59.17 -30.14
N GLU A 207 15.55 -58.56 -30.29
CA GLU A 207 14.45 -59.09 -31.10
C GLU A 207 14.84 -59.23 -32.57
N ARG A 208 15.58 -58.27 -33.13
CA ARG A 208 16.10 -58.37 -34.51
C ARG A 208 17.09 -59.52 -34.65
N GLN A 209 17.99 -59.70 -33.69
CA GLN A 209 18.93 -60.83 -33.67
C GLN A 209 18.21 -62.17 -33.57
N GLN A 210 17.22 -62.30 -32.68
CA GLN A 210 16.41 -63.51 -32.57
C GLN A 210 15.64 -63.82 -33.85
N LYS A 211 15.08 -62.81 -34.52
CA LYS A 211 14.44 -62.98 -35.82
C LYS A 211 15.44 -63.51 -36.86
N ARG A 212 16.65 -62.93 -36.94
CA ARG A 212 17.70 -63.40 -37.87
C ARG A 212 18.10 -64.86 -37.63
N ILE A 213 18.29 -65.27 -36.38
CA ILE A 213 18.66 -66.66 -36.04
C ILE A 213 17.55 -67.64 -36.42
N LYS A 214 16.27 -67.25 -36.31
CA LYS A 214 15.14 -68.12 -36.68
C LYS A 214 14.94 -68.27 -38.20
N THR A 215 15.51 -67.39 -39.02
CA THR A 215 15.40 -67.47 -40.49
C THR A 215 16.54 -68.24 -41.14
N THR A 216 17.63 -68.51 -40.40
CA THR A 216 18.70 -69.48 -40.75
C THR A 216 18.39 -70.86 -40.22
#